data_AF-A0A2D5WJ41-F1
#
_entry.id   AF-A0A2D5WJ41-F1
#
_cell.length_a   1.000
_cell.length_b   1.000
_cell.length_c   1.000
_cell.angle_alpha   90.00
_cell.angle_beta   90.00
_cell.angle_gamma   90.00
#
_symmetry.space_group_name_H-M   'P 1'
#
loop_
_entity.id
_entity.type
_entity.pdbx_description
1 polymer ?
#
loop_
_entity_poly.entity_id
_entity_poly.type
_entity_poly.pdbx_seq_one_letter_code
_entity_poly.pdbx_strand_id
1 'polypeptide(L)' 'ASIGTAAVPGAGIIMLVIILEAVRVPGEGIALILGVDRILDMLRTTTNVTGDAAVCAVIAHSEKQLHPPNE' A
#
# COMPACT_ATOMS: atom_id res chain seq x y z
N ALA A 1 4.00 0.47 -7.10
CA ALA A 1 3.24 1.10 -6.00
C ALA A 1 4.09 1.61 -4.83
N SER A 2 5.33 1.12 -4.59
CA SER A 2 6.02 1.40 -3.31
C SER A 2 7.07 2.53 -3.30
N ILE A 3 7.67 2.91 -4.43
CA ILE A 3 8.78 3.90 -4.45
C ILE A 3 8.38 5.23 -5.14
N GLY A 4 7.30 5.27 -5.92
CA GLY A 4 6.97 6.42 -6.77
C GLY A 4 5.49 6.80 -6.86
N THR A 5 4.64 6.29 -5.96
CA THR A 5 3.21 6.62 -5.95
C THR A 5 2.93 7.48 -4.72
N ALA A 6 2.56 8.75 -4.93
CA ALA A 6 2.12 9.61 -3.83
C ALA A 6 0.96 8.93 -3.09
N ALA A 7 0.91 9.09 -1.75
CA ALA A 7 -0.16 8.54 -0.92
C ALA A 7 -1.48 9.26 -1.21
N VAL A 8 -2.16 8.84 -2.27
CA VAL A 8 -3.43 9.41 -2.74
C VAL A 8 -4.47 8.30 -2.80
N PRO A 9 -5.68 8.50 -2.23
CA PRO A 9 -6.76 7.54 -2.33
C PRO A 9 -7.04 7.13 -3.77
N GLY A 10 -7.21 5.83 -4.01
CA GLY A 10 -7.52 5.28 -5.33
C GLY A 10 -6.36 5.21 -6.32
N ALA A 11 -5.12 5.62 -5.99
CA ALA A 11 -4.01 5.51 -6.94
C ALA A 11 -3.68 4.06 -7.32
N GLY A 12 -3.85 3.12 -6.38
CA GLY A 12 -3.54 1.71 -6.63
C GLY A 12 -4.55 0.98 -7.54
N ILE A 13 -5.78 1.48 -7.68
CA ILE A 13 -6.77 0.85 -8.55
C ILE A 13 -6.50 1.11 -10.03
N ILE A 14 -5.96 2.29 -10.36
CA ILE A 14 -5.58 2.65 -11.73
C ILE A 14 -4.49 1.70 -12.23
N MET A 15 -3.46 1.48 -11.41
CA MET A 15 -2.39 0.53 -11.73
C MET A 15 -2.91 -0.91 -11.85
N LEU A 16 -3.85 -1.30 -10.98
CA LEU A 16 -4.47 -2.63 -11.04
C LEU A 16 -5.26 -2.82 -12.34
N VAL A 17 -6.07 -1.85 -12.76
CA VAL A 17 -6.83 -1.88 -14.02
C VAL A 17 -5.89 -2.06 -15.22
N ILE A 18 -4.82 -1.25 -15.29
CA ILE A 18 -3.81 -1.35 -16.36
C ILE A 18 -3.20 -2.75 -16.45
N ILE A 19 -2.89 -3.36 -15.30
CA ILE A 19 -2.32 -4.72 -15.24
C ILE A 19 -3.35 -5.76 -15.68
N LEU A 20 -4.58 -5.69 -15.19
CA LEU A 20 -5.66 -6.63 -15.51
C LEU A 20 -6.00 -6.60 -17.00
N GLU A 21 -6.04 -5.42 -17.61
CA GLU A 21 -6.19 -5.26 -19.06
C GLU A 21 -5.01 -5.87 -19.83
N ALA A 22 -3.77 -5.66 -19.37
CA ALA A 22 -2.57 -6.22 -19.99
C ALA A 22 -2.57 -7.77 -20.00
N VAL A 23 -3.13 -8.41 -18.97
CA VAL A 23 -3.31 -9.88 -18.91
C VAL A 23 -4.65 -10.35 -19.49
N ARG A 24 -5.40 -9.48 -20.18
CA ARG A 24 -6.66 -9.76 -20.87
C ARG A 24 -7.80 -10.23 -19.96
N VAL A 25 -7.88 -9.70 -18.74
CA VAL A 25 -9.05 -9.92 -17.88
C VAL A 25 -10.26 -9.17 -18.45
N PRO A 26 -11.45 -9.82 -18.54
CA PRO A 26 -12.66 -9.16 -19.02
C PRO A 26 -13.05 -7.95 -18.17
N GLY A 27 -13.55 -6.89 -18.82
CA GLY A 27 -13.92 -5.63 -18.16
C GLY A 27 -15.02 -5.80 -17.10
N GLU A 28 -15.90 -6.77 -17.27
CA GLU A 28 -16.93 -7.12 -16.29
C GLU A 28 -16.33 -7.58 -14.96
N GLY A 29 -15.21 -8.32 -15.02
CA GLY A 29 -14.48 -8.76 -13.82
C GLY A 29 -13.77 -7.59 -13.13
N ILE A 30 -13.25 -6.65 -13.91
CA ILE A 30 -12.61 -5.42 -13.39
C ILE A 30 -13.66 -4.55 -12.67
N ALA A 31 -14.87 -4.43 -13.23
CA ALA A 31 -15.95 -3.65 -12.65
C ALA A 31 -16.38 -4.16 -11.26
N LEU A 32 -16.32 -5.48 -11.01
CA LEU A 32 -16.59 -6.05 -9.68
C LEU A 32 -15.58 -5.56 -8.64
N ILE A 33 -14.31 -5.44 -9.01
CA ILE A 33 -13.24 -4.98 -8.12
C ILE A 33 -13.41 -3.47 -7.82
N LEU A 34 -13.81 -2.68 -8.81
CA LEU A 34 -14.11 -1.24 -8.61
C LEU A 34 -15.18 -1.02 -7.55
N GLY A 35 -16.17 -1.92 -7.45
CA GLY A 35 -17.23 -1.84 -6.44
C GLY A 35 -16.73 -1.97 -4.99
N VAL A 36 -15.63 -2.68 -4.77
CA VAL A 36 -15.04 -2.89 -3.44
C VAL A 36 -13.76 -2.09 -3.19
N ASP A 37 -13.28 -1.33 -4.19
CA ASP A 37 -12.01 -0.63 -4.16
C ASP A 37 -11.83 0.24 -2.91
N ARG A 38 -12.89 0.92 -2.45
CA ARG A 38 -12.79 1.78 -1.27
C ARG A 38 -12.38 1.05 0.01
N ILE A 39 -12.88 -0.17 0.21
CA ILE A 39 -12.50 -0.98 1.38
C ILE A 39 -11.06 -1.50 1.18
N LEU A 40 -10.75 -1.98 -0.02
CA LEU A 40 -9.42 -2.49 -0.36
C LEU A 40 -8.32 -1.41 -0.24
N ASP A 41 -8.63 -0.17 -0.61
CA ASP A 41 -7.71 0.97 -0.52
C ASP A 41 -7.38 1.34 0.93
N MET A 42 -8.38 1.29 1.83
CA MET A 42 -8.15 1.47 3.26
C MET A 42 -7.26 0.37 3.84
N LEU A 43 -7.55 -0.90 3.53
CA LEU A 43 -6.75 -2.04 4.00
C LEU A 43 -5.29 -1.94 3.52
N ARG A 44 -5.11 -1.55 2.26
CA ARG A 44 -3.78 -1.33 1.67
C ARG A 44 -3.03 -0.21 2.39
N THR A 45 -3.68 0.92 2.64
CA THR A 45 -3.07 2.05 3.37
C THR A 45 -2.65 1.63 4.77
N THR A 46 -3.52 0.95 5.52
CA THR A 46 -3.21 0.46 6.87
C THR A 46 -2.02 -0.51 6.86
N THR A 47 -1.98 -1.44 5.90
CA THR A 47 -0.90 -2.43 5.81
C THR A 47 0.43 -1.77 5.49
N ASN A 48 0.44 -0.80 4.56
CA ASN A 48 1.65 -0.07 4.19
C ASN A 48 2.22 0.71 5.40
N VAL A 49 1.39 1.49 6.09
CA VAL A 49 1.81 2.25 7.28
C VAL A 49 2.30 1.31 8.39
N THR A 50 1.62 0.18 8.59
CA THR A 50 2.05 -0.83 9.58
C THR A 50 3.39 -1.44 9.22
N GLY A 51 3.64 -1.72 7.94
CA GLY A 51 4.92 -2.23 7.45
C GLY A 51 6.06 -1.23 7.68
N ASP A 52 5.84 0.04 7.35
CA ASP A 52 6.82 1.11 7.59
C ASP A 52 7.14 1.24 9.09
N ALA A 53 6.12 1.23 9.95
CA ALA A 53 6.31 1.27 11.40
C ALA A 53 7.07 0.03 11.92
N ALA A 54 6.76 -1.16 11.42
CA ALA A 54 7.45 -2.39 11.79
C ALA A 54 8.92 -2.35 11.39
N VAL A 55 9.24 -1.94 10.16
CA VAL A 55 10.63 -1.81 9.69
C VAL A 55 11.37 -0.75 10.48
N CYS A 56 10.76 0.42 10.72
CA CYS A 56 11.35 1.45 11.58
C CYS A 56 11.67 0.92 12.98
N ALA A 57 10.77 0.18 13.61
CA ALA A 57 11.00 -0.41 14.93
C ALA A 57 12.13 -1.46 14.91
N VAL A 58 12.19 -2.31 13.88
CA VAL A 58 13.25 -3.31 13.71
C VAL A 58 14.62 -2.64 13.55
N ILE A 59 14.72 -1.61 12.72
CA ILE A 59 15.96 -0.86 12.50
C ILE A 59 16.36 -0.08 13.76
N ALA A 60 15.40 0.60 14.42
CA ALA A 60 15.69 1.31 15.67
C ALA A 60 16.20 0.35 16.75
N HIS A 61 15.65 -0.86 16.84
CA HIS A 61 16.17 -1.88 17.74
C HIS A 61 17.59 -2.35 17.35
N SER A 62 17.86 -2.61 16.06
CA SER A 62 19.20 -3.04 15.61
C SER A 62 20.27 -1.98 15.86
N GLU A 63 19.94 -0.71 15.68
CA GLU A 63 20.82 0.44 15.91
C GLU A 63 20.88 0.89 17.38
N LYS A 64 20.16 0.21 18.28
CA LYS A 64 20.03 0.59 19.70
C LYS A 64 19.44 2.00 19.92
N GLN A 65 18.59 2.45 19.00
CA GLN A 65 17.91 3.74 18.97
C GLN A 65 16.39 3.63 19.23
N LEU A 66 15.92 2.51 19.79
CA LEU A 66 14.49 2.34 20.10
C LEU A 66 14.01 3.29 21.22
N HIS A 67 14.94 3.81 22.02
CA HIS A 67 14.67 4.75 23.10
C HIS A 67 14.82 6.20 22.60
N PRO A 68 14.17 7.17 23.26
CA PRO A 68 14.42 8.58 22.99
C PRO A 68 15.92 8.89 23.08
N PRO A 69 16.44 9.82 22.26
CA PRO A 69 17.81 10.29 22.40
C PRO A 69 18.05 10.78 23.84
N ASN A 70 19.16 10.38 24.44
CA ASN A 70 19.59 10.99 25.69
C ASN A 70 19.96 12.45 25.37
N GLU A 71 19.38 13.41 26.10
CA GLU A 71 19.80 14.82 26.07
C GLU A 71 21.28 14.97 26.42
#